data_AF-A0A8T5MXT1-F1
#
_entry.id   AF-A0A8T5MXT1-F1
#
_cell.length_a   1.000
_cell.length_b   1.000
_cell.length_c   1.000
_cell.angle_alpha   90.00
_cell.angle_beta   90.00
_cell.angle_gamma   90.00
#
_symmetry.space_group_name_H-M   'P 1'
#
loop_
_entity.id
_entity.type
_entity.pdbx_description
1 polymer ?
#
loop_
_entity_poly.entity_id
_entity_poly.type
_entity_poly.pdbx_seq_one_letter_code
_entity_poly.pdbx_strand_id
1 'polypeptide(L)'
;MDRYLLDILNGTLLGDASILLSNYKYKKYFSFKLTAKDKSFLEWVDKQFKSFKITNSWISKDVRNNTHALYFYINSCPYPELIKLRSKWYIEREGMCMQKIIPKNLEITPIVLLHWYLGDGSLNRHKDDSRVPAIVLATNCFLDEDLDFLILKLKELNLNFYKVKYKSGFTGKECGYCLYSKTQDGTPFRFFKLIGFECPKEIRNYITGNKGPGAKIHYFRDKWPIEDEWIRIVSNVNGIGKIIKERRLKLNISRNEINDKLGTGNDYMRKIEYGVRFPRVEKLKKIMKILSIDSKYVLENLIPENFK
;
A
#
# COMPACT_ATOMS: atom_id res chain seq x y z
N MET A 1 23.82 9.44 -2.82
CA MET A 1 22.58 9.06 -3.51
C MET A 1 21.47 10.00 -3.06
N ASP A 2 20.64 10.45 -4.00
CA ASP A 2 19.42 11.20 -3.68
C ASP A 2 18.49 10.35 -2.79
N ARG A 3 17.89 10.98 -1.78
CA ARG A 3 17.04 10.26 -0.81
C ARG A 3 15.78 9.69 -1.45
N TYR A 4 15.16 10.43 -2.37
CA TYR A 4 13.96 10.02 -3.07
C TYR A 4 14.23 8.79 -3.95
N LEU A 5 15.36 8.78 -4.68
CA LEU A 5 15.79 7.62 -5.45
C LEU A 5 15.97 6.38 -4.56
N LEU A 6 16.63 6.54 -3.40
CA LEU A 6 16.85 5.43 -2.47
C LEU A 6 15.51 4.88 -1.93
N ASP A 7 14.53 5.75 -1.67
CA ASP A 7 13.21 5.34 -1.22
C ASP A 7 12.44 4.55 -2.30
N ILE A 8 12.51 4.95 -3.57
CA ILE A 8 11.94 4.17 -4.69
C ILE A 8 12.60 2.80 -4.77
N LEU A 9 13.93 2.74 -4.72
CA LEU A 9 14.68 1.50 -4.80
C LEU A 9 14.34 0.56 -3.63
N ASN A 10 14.31 1.08 -2.40
CA ASN A 10 13.94 0.29 -1.24
C ASN A 10 12.49 -0.20 -1.30
N GLY A 11 11.53 0.65 -1.68
CA GLY A 11 10.12 0.25 -1.81
C GLY A 11 9.91 -0.80 -2.89
N THR A 12 10.55 -0.66 -4.05
CA THR A 12 10.49 -1.67 -5.11
C THR A 12 11.21 -2.96 -4.70
N LEU A 13 12.33 -2.88 -3.96
CA LEU A 13 13.02 -4.04 -3.39
C LEU A 13 12.27 -4.69 -2.23
N LEU A 14 11.33 -4.04 -1.57
CA LEU A 14 10.40 -4.75 -0.67
C LEU A 14 9.39 -5.59 -1.45
N GLY A 15 9.10 -5.21 -2.69
CA GLY A 15 8.20 -5.91 -3.59
C GLY A 15 8.89 -6.74 -4.66
N ASP A 16 8.38 -6.60 -5.90
CA ASP A 16 8.77 -7.34 -7.10
C ASP A 16 10.18 -7.06 -7.65
N ALA A 17 10.96 -6.15 -7.06
CA ALA A 17 12.31 -5.89 -7.55
C ALA A 17 13.37 -6.83 -6.96
N SER A 18 14.44 -6.98 -7.72
CA SER A 18 15.64 -7.71 -7.34
C SER A 18 16.91 -7.05 -7.86
N ILE A 19 18.05 -7.35 -7.21
CA ILE A 19 19.37 -7.02 -7.74
C ILE A 19 20.03 -8.31 -8.15
N LEU A 20 20.27 -8.49 -9.43
CA LEU A 20 20.91 -9.66 -10.00
C LEU A 20 22.42 -9.50 -9.97
N LEU A 21 23.13 -10.62 -9.85
CA LEU A 21 24.58 -10.71 -10.01
C LEU A 21 24.85 -11.68 -11.16
N SER A 22 25.57 -11.20 -12.17
CA SER A 22 26.12 -12.03 -13.25
C SER A 22 27.64 -11.95 -13.26
N ASN A 23 28.28 -13.05 -13.66
CA ASN A 23 29.72 -13.11 -13.87
C ASN A 23 29.98 -13.19 -15.37
N TYR A 24 30.75 -12.25 -15.91
CA TYR A 24 31.18 -12.28 -17.31
C TYR A 24 32.67 -12.00 -17.38
N LYS A 25 33.44 -12.91 -18.01
CA LYS A 25 34.91 -12.85 -18.09
C LYS A 25 35.56 -12.51 -16.74
N TYR A 26 35.15 -13.21 -15.68
CA TYR A 26 35.63 -13.02 -14.30
C TYR A 26 35.31 -11.66 -13.66
N LYS A 27 34.51 -10.81 -14.30
CA LYS A 27 34.00 -9.55 -13.72
C LYS A 27 32.57 -9.73 -13.21
N LYS A 28 32.28 -9.13 -12.05
CA LYS A 28 30.95 -9.10 -11.42
C LYS A 28 30.13 -7.92 -11.98
N TYR A 29 28.96 -8.23 -12.52
CA TYR A 29 27.99 -7.25 -13.01
C TYR A 29 26.72 -7.33 -12.18
N PHE A 30 26.28 -6.18 -11.70
CA PHE A 30 25.07 -6.02 -10.92
C PHE A 30 24.02 -5.33 -11.80
N SER A 31 22.82 -5.89 -11.83
CA SER A 31 21.69 -5.25 -12.52
C SER A 31 20.49 -5.18 -11.59
N PHE A 32 19.78 -4.06 -11.63
CA PHE A 32 18.45 -3.96 -11.06
C PHE A 32 17.47 -4.64 -12.00
N LYS A 33 16.45 -5.30 -11.46
CA LYS A 33 15.32 -5.88 -12.20
C LYS A 33 14.03 -5.62 -11.43
N LEU A 34 13.05 -4.95 -12.03
CA LEU A 34 11.68 -4.84 -11.54
C LEU A 34 10.73 -5.53 -12.52
N THR A 35 9.93 -6.48 -12.04
CA THR A 35 8.94 -7.19 -12.87
C THR A 35 7.54 -6.66 -12.68
N ALA A 36 6.76 -6.62 -13.76
CA ALA A 36 5.34 -6.31 -13.70
C ALA A 36 4.58 -6.94 -14.88
N LYS A 37 3.25 -7.04 -14.76
CA LYS A 37 2.39 -7.47 -15.87
C LYS A 37 2.25 -6.38 -16.93
N ASP A 38 2.08 -5.13 -16.52
CA ASP A 38 1.93 -3.98 -17.40
C ASP A 38 3.28 -3.35 -17.77
N LYS A 39 3.53 -3.15 -19.06
CA LYS A 39 4.73 -2.48 -19.57
C LYS A 39 4.72 -0.98 -19.24
N SER A 40 3.58 -0.32 -19.37
CA SER A 40 3.43 1.12 -19.14
C SER A 40 3.64 1.49 -17.67
N PHE A 41 3.33 0.59 -16.73
CA PHE A 41 3.76 0.76 -15.35
C PHE A 41 5.29 0.82 -15.21
N LEU A 42 6.01 -0.07 -15.89
CA LEU A 42 7.47 -0.06 -15.89
C LEU A 42 8.04 1.18 -16.58
N GLU A 43 7.40 1.67 -17.64
CA GLU A 43 7.77 2.94 -18.29
C GLU A 43 7.58 4.13 -17.35
N TRP A 44 6.54 4.12 -16.51
CA TRP A 44 6.33 5.14 -15.48
C TRP A 44 7.42 5.11 -14.40
N VAL A 45 7.81 3.92 -13.91
CA VAL A 45 8.92 3.78 -12.96
C VAL A 45 10.25 4.19 -13.61
N ASP A 46 10.47 3.80 -14.86
CA ASP A 46 11.67 4.16 -15.63
C ASP A 46 11.84 5.68 -15.77
N LYS A 47 10.73 6.41 -16.01
CA LYS A 47 10.75 7.88 -16.05
C LYS A 47 11.26 8.48 -14.74
N GLN A 48 10.94 7.88 -13.59
CA GLN A 48 11.46 8.31 -12.29
C GLN A 48 12.96 8.03 -12.18
N PHE A 49 13.44 6.86 -12.58
CA PHE A 49 14.89 6.58 -12.56
C PHE A 49 15.67 7.51 -13.50
N LYS A 50 15.11 7.84 -14.67
CA LYS A 50 15.70 8.79 -15.62
C LYS A 50 15.82 10.21 -15.07
N SER A 51 14.91 10.67 -14.20
CA SER A 51 15.07 11.97 -13.53
C SER A 51 16.28 12.01 -12.60
N PHE A 52 16.81 10.84 -12.22
CA PHE A 52 18.07 10.68 -11.47
C PHE A 52 19.25 10.27 -12.36
N LYS A 53 19.21 10.56 -13.67
CA LYS A 53 20.31 10.27 -14.61
C LYS A 53 20.66 8.78 -14.74
N ILE A 54 19.78 7.87 -14.34
CA ILE A 54 19.87 6.45 -14.68
C ILE A 54 19.29 6.28 -16.09
N THR A 55 20.14 6.43 -17.10
CA THR A 55 19.73 6.43 -18.53
C THR A 55 19.99 5.13 -19.25
N ASN A 56 20.72 4.20 -18.62
CA ASN A 56 21.07 2.88 -19.17
C ASN A 56 20.01 1.81 -18.90
N SER A 57 18.75 2.22 -18.76
CA SER A 57 17.62 1.34 -18.47
C SER A 57 16.94 0.82 -19.73
N TRP A 58 16.35 -0.38 -19.64
CA TRP A 58 15.58 -0.98 -20.72
C TRP A 58 14.48 -1.89 -20.17
N ILE A 59 13.43 -2.12 -20.97
CA ILE A 59 12.34 -3.03 -20.63
C ILE A 59 12.36 -4.22 -21.59
N SER A 60 12.38 -5.43 -21.05
CA SER A 60 12.26 -6.66 -21.83
C SER A 60 10.97 -7.41 -21.52
N LYS A 61 10.41 -8.12 -22.50
CA LYS A 61 9.27 -9.02 -22.30
C LYS A 61 9.75 -10.43 -21.95
N ASP A 62 9.19 -11.01 -20.90
CA ASP A 62 9.28 -12.43 -20.59
C ASP A 62 8.06 -13.14 -21.17
N VAL A 63 8.28 -13.87 -22.26
CA VAL A 63 7.23 -14.59 -23.00
C VAL A 63 6.64 -15.74 -22.18
N ARG A 64 7.45 -16.39 -21.32
CA ARG A 64 7.02 -17.56 -20.54
C ARG A 64 5.94 -17.19 -19.53
N ASN A 65 6.14 -16.06 -18.84
CA ASN A 65 5.25 -15.62 -17.77
C ASN A 65 4.27 -14.54 -18.22
N ASN A 66 4.34 -14.12 -19.49
CA ASN A 66 3.65 -12.95 -20.03
C ASN A 66 3.77 -11.74 -19.09
N THR A 67 5.02 -11.43 -18.73
CA THR A 67 5.40 -10.29 -17.88
C THR A 67 6.42 -9.43 -18.59
N HIS A 68 6.63 -8.24 -18.08
CA HIS A 68 7.68 -7.32 -18.49
C HIS A 68 8.66 -7.14 -17.34
N ALA A 69 9.90 -6.78 -17.66
CA ALA A 69 10.93 -6.51 -16.67
C ALA A 69 11.74 -5.28 -17.06
N LEU A 70 11.80 -4.31 -16.16
CA LEU A 70 12.65 -3.12 -16.24
C LEU A 70 14.01 -3.46 -15.65
N TYR A 71 15.06 -3.16 -16.40
CA TYR A 71 16.44 -3.36 -16.00
C TYR A 71 17.24 -2.08 -16.11
N PHE A 72 18.34 -2.00 -15.34
CA PHE A 72 19.49 -1.17 -15.64
C PHE A 72 20.75 -1.79 -15.03
N TYR A 73 21.92 -1.51 -15.61
CA TYR A 73 23.19 -1.96 -15.05
C TYR A 73 23.66 -1.02 -13.95
N ILE A 74 23.74 -1.51 -12.73
CA ILE A 74 24.16 -0.73 -11.56
C ILE A 74 25.61 -0.24 -11.73
N ASN A 75 26.49 -1.06 -12.31
CA ASN A 75 27.90 -0.70 -12.52
C ASN A 75 28.09 0.53 -13.42
N SER A 76 27.10 0.85 -14.27
CA SER A 76 27.16 1.96 -15.23
C SER A 76 26.31 3.15 -14.79
N CYS A 77 25.67 3.08 -13.61
CA CYS A 77 24.92 4.20 -13.06
C CYS A 77 25.85 5.26 -12.47
N PRO A 78 25.41 6.53 -12.40
CA PRO A 78 26.17 7.61 -11.78
C PRO A 78 26.28 7.50 -10.24
N TYR A 79 25.76 6.43 -9.65
CA TYR A 79 25.70 6.18 -8.21
C TYR A 79 26.48 4.91 -7.84
N PRO A 80 27.81 4.98 -7.67
CA PRO A 80 28.64 3.83 -7.28
C PRO A 80 28.14 3.12 -6.00
N GLU A 81 27.49 3.85 -5.10
CA GLU A 81 26.91 3.34 -3.87
C GLU A 81 25.79 2.31 -4.09
N LEU A 82 25.16 2.27 -5.27
CA LEU A 82 24.17 1.23 -5.62
C LEU A 82 24.78 -0.17 -5.64
N ILE A 83 26.09 -0.28 -5.90
CA ILE A 83 26.79 -1.57 -5.82
C ILE A 83 26.70 -2.14 -4.40
N LYS A 84 26.75 -1.28 -3.37
CA LYS A 84 26.61 -1.67 -1.95
C LYS A 84 25.17 -2.04 -1.58
N LEU A 85 24.18 -1.74 -2.42
CA LEU A 85 22.78 -2.06 -2.12
C LEU A 85 22.57 -3.58 -2.12
N ARG A 86 23.26 -4.32 -2.99
CA ARG A 86 23.13 -5.78 -3.02
C ARG A 86 23.59 -6.44 -1.72
N SER A 87 24.74 -6.06 -1.18
CA SER A 87 25.23 -6.67 0.07
C SER A 87 24.37 -6.34 1.28
N LYS A 88 23.55 -5.28 1.22
CA LYS A 88 22.57 -4.96 2.27
C LYS A 88 21.30 -5.82 2.19
N TRP A 89 20.87 -6.14 0.98
CA TRP A 89 19.60 -6.82 0.72
C TRP A 89 19.73 -8.33 0.53
N TYR A 90 20.94 -8.85 0.34
CA TYR A 90 21.15 -10.26 0.04
C TYR A 90 22.33 -10.82 0.82
N ILE A 91 22.11 -11.94 1.50
CA ILE A 91 23.14 -12.73 2.18
C ILE A 91 23.26 -14.11 1.53
N GLU A 92 24.47 -14.65 1.55
CA GLU A 92 24.71 -16.03 1.18
C GLU A 92 24.29 -16.93 2.35
N ARG A 93 23.62 -18.04 2.04
CA ARG A 93 23.33 -19.11 2.99
C ARG A 93 23.97 -20.39 2.48
N GLU A 94 24.59 -21.14 3.38
CA GLU A 94 25.32 -22.36 3.04
C GLU A 94 24.45 -23.30 2.18
N GLY A 95 24.97 -23.69 1.01
CA GLY A 95 24.28 -24.58 0.08
C GLY A 95 23.03 -24.00 -0.60
N MET A 96 22.70 -22.72 -0.42
CA MET A 96 21.52 -22.08 -1.00
C MET A 96 21.87 -20.92 -1.93
N CYS A 97 20.92 -20.56 -2.80
CA CYS A 97 21.00 -19.28 -3.51
C CYS A 97 20.90 -18.11 -2.52
N MET A 98 21.34 -16.93 -2.96
CA MET A 98 21.34 -15.71 -2.14
C MET A 98 19.94 -15.42 -1.59
N GLN A 99 19.82 -15.37 -0.26
CA GLN A 99 18.57 -15.07 0.44
C GLN A 99 18.39 -13.57 0.52
N LYS A 100 17.20 -13.10 0.11
CA LYS A 100 16.80 -11.70 0.28
C LYS A 100 16.48 -11.44 1.76
N ILE A 101 17.03 -10.37 2.32
CA ILE A 101 16.84 -9.96 3.71
C ILE A 101 16.40 -8.50 3.79
N ILE A 102 15.89 -8.10 4.95
CA ILE A 102 15.56 -6.71 5.22
C ILE A 102 16.74 -5.99 5.89
N PRO A 103 17.29 -4.92 5.27
CA PRO A 103 18.36 -4.14 5.90
C PRO A 103 17.90 -3.57 7.26
N LYS A 104 18.70 -3.75 8.33
CA LYS A 104 18.34 -3.28 9.68
C LYS A 104 18.27 -1.76 9.82
N ASN A 105 18.86 -1.03 8.87
CA ASN A 105 18.76 0.42 8.77
C ASN A 105 17.71 0.89 7.75
N LEU A 106 16.81 0.00 7.30
CA LEU A 106 15.71 0.37 6.41
C LEU A 106 14.75 1.31 7.15
N GLU A 107 14.47 2.45 6.52
CA GLU A 107 13.44 3.38 6.94
C GLU A 107 12.23 3.24 6.01
N ILE A 108 11.03 3.12 6.60
CA ILE A 108 9.79 3.09 5.83
C ILE A 108 9.25 4.52 5.72
N THR A 109 9.50 5.16 4.59
CA THR A 109 8.91 6.46 4.24
C THR A 109 7.60 6.25 3.47
N PRO A 110 6.78 7.29 3.27
CA PRO A 110 5.62 7.22 2.40
C PRO A 110 5.93 6.72 0.97
N ILE A 111 7.10 7.08 0.43
CA ILE A 111 7.54 6.65 -0.91
C ILE A 111 7.90 5.16 -0.90
N VAL A 112 8.66 4.70 0.11
CA VAL A 112 8.95 3.27 0.29
C VAL A 112 7.65 2.47 0.39
N LEU A 113 6.70 2.95 1.19
CA LEU A 113 5.41 2.30 1.42
C LEU A 113 4.56 2.27 0.15
N LEU A 114 4.52 3.36 -0.62
CA LEU A 114 3.83 3.42 -1.91
C LEU A 114 4.39 2.39 -2.88
N HIS A 115 5.70 2.39 -3.13
CA HIS A 115 6.30 1.47 -4.10
C HIS A 115 6.21 0.00 -3.64
N TRP A 116 6.29 -0.25 -2.34
CA TRP A 116 6.04 -1.59 -1.80
C TRP A 116 4.59 -2.02 -2.04
N TYR A 117 3.63 -1.13 -1.79
CA TYR A 117 2.20 -1.41 -2.02
C TYR A 117 1.89 -1.63 -3.52
N LEU A 118 2.54 -0.88 -4.41
CA LEU A 118 2.38 -1.02 -5.85
C LEU A 118 2.87 -2.37 -6.36
N GLY A 119 3.97 -2.91 -5.83
CA GLY A 119 4.40 -4.29 -6.12
C GLY A 119 3.51 -5.30 -5.41
N ASP A 120 3.81 -5.53 -4.12
CA ASP A 120 3.31 -6.66 -3.34
C ASP A 120 2.08 -6.37 -2.46
N GLY A 121 1.56 -5.15 -2.53
CA GLY A 121 0.38 -4.75 -1.78
C GLY A 121 -0.94 -5.09 -2.45
N SER A 122 -1.97 -5.38 -1.65
CA SER A 122 -3.35 -5.50 -2.12
C SER A 122 -4.36 -5.11 -1.05
N LEU A 123 -5.57 -4.77 -1.48
CA LEU A 123 -6.70 -4.54 -0.59
C LEU A 123 -7.61 -5.77 -0.63
N ASN A 124 -7.59 -6.54 0.46
CA ASN A 124 -8.31 -7.81 0.54
C ASN A 124 -9.80 -7.57 0.81
N ARG A 125 -10.62 -7.96 -0.17
CA ARG A 125 -12.07 -7.81 -0.19
C ARG A 125 -12.71 -9.19 -0.12
N HIS A 126 -13.62 -9.38 0.82
CA HIS A 126 -14.46 -10.57 0.87
C HIS A 126 -15.76 -10.29 0.12
N LYS A 127 -16.20 -11.24 -0.73
CA LYS A 127 -17.27 -11.04 -1.72
C LYS A 127 -18.61 -10.57 -1.14
N ASP A 128 -18.90 -10.90 0.12
CA ASP A 128 -20.21 -10.66 0.75
C ASP A 128 -20.08 -9.91 2.08
N ASP A 129 -18.97 -9.18 2.25
CA ASP A 129 -18.54 -8.73 3.55
C ASP A 129 -18.67 -7.22 3.70
N SER A 130 -19.31 -6.80 4.80
CA SER A 130 -19.43 -5.40 5.18
C SER A 130 -18.25 -4.90 6.04
N ARG A 131 -17.28 -5.77 6.36
CA ARG A 131 -16.07 -5.41 7.10
C ARG A 131 -15.21 -4.43 6.31
N VAL A 132 -14.42 -3.67 7.07
CA VAL A 132 -13.34 -2.85 6.54
C VAL A 132 -12.32 -3.78 5.86
N PRO A 133 -11.97 -3.55 4.58
CA PRO A 133 -11.00 -4.39 3.90
C PRO A 133 -9.62 -4.24 4.53
N ALA A 134 -8.90 -5.35 4.63
CA ALA A 134 -7.54 -5.36 5.16
C ALA A 134 -6.53 -5.08 4.05
N ILE A 135 -5.52 -4.28 4.36
CA ILE A 135 -4.33 -4.14 3.53
C ILE A 135 -3.47 -5.37 3.75
N VAL A 136 -3.03 -5.98 2.67
CA VAL A 136 -2.17 -7.17 2.68
C VAL A 136 -0.90 -6.85 1.92
N LEU A 137 0.25 -7.13 2.55
CA LEU A 137 1.57 -7.06 1.91
C LEU A 137 2.11 -8.49 1.79
N ALA A 138 2.31 -8.94 0.55
CA ALA A 138 2.95 -10.23 0.27
C ALA A 138 4.41 -10.14 0.71
N THR A 139 4.78 -10.93 1.71
CA THR A 139 6.11 -10.87 2.36
C THR A 139 6.71 -12.25 2.53
N ASN A 140 6.17 -13.21 1.79
CA ASN A 140 6.44 -14.63 1.93
C ASN A 140 7.83 -15.03 1.43
N CYS A 141 8.60 -14.09 0.86
CA CYS A 141 10.00 -14.27 0.47
C CYS A 141 11.00 -13.89 1.58
N PHE A 142 10.55 -13.26 2.67
CA PHE A 142 11.39 -12.82 3.78
C PHE A 142 11.35 -13.81 4.94
N LEU A 143 12.39 -13.76 5.78
CA LEU A 143 12.52 -14.55 7.00
C LEU A 143 11.60 -14.01 8.09
N ASP A 144 11.20 -14.86 9.03
CA ASP A 144 10.28 -14.48 10.11
C ASP A 144 10.80 -13.30 10.96
N GLU A 145 12.09 -13.30 11.29
CA GLU A 145 12.77 -12.22 12.02
C GLU A 145 12.75 -10.88 11.27
N ASP A 146 12.81 -10.93 9.94
CA ASP A 146 12.73 -9.73 9.10
C ASP A 146 11.31 -9.19 9.04
N LEU A 147 10.29 -10.06 9.12
CA LEU A 147 8.89 -9.63 9.24
C LEU A 147 8.63 -8.95 10.58
N ASP A 148 9.20 -9.46 11.67
CA ASP A 148 9.09 -8.83 12.99
C ASP A 148 9.72 -7.43 12.98
N PHE A 149 10.88 -7.29 12.34
CA PHE A 149 11.50 -5.97 12.13
C PHE A 149 10.61 -5.03 11.28
N LEU A 150 10.03 -5.51 10.18
CA LEU A 150 9.11 -4.72 9.37
C LEU A 150 7.85 -4.29 10.14
N ILE A 151 7.29 -5.16 10.97
CA ILE A 151 6.14 -4.82 11.83
C ILE A 151 6.50 -3.71 12.81
N LEU A 152 7.69 -3.76 13.42
CA LEU A 152 8.18 -2.68 14.29
C LEU A 152 8.29 -1.36 13.52
N LYS A 153 8.87 -1.38 12.31
CA LYS A 153 8.96 -0.19 11.45
C LYS A 153 7.61 0.37 11.02
N LEU A 154 6.64 -0.48 10.71
CA LEU A 154 5.27 -0.04 10.41
C LEU A 154 4.59 0.57 11.66
N LYS A 155 4.86 0.00 12.84
CA LYS A 155 4.34 0.51 14.12
C LYS A 155 4.89 1.90 14.46
N GLU A 156 6.14 2.21 14.11
CA GLU A 156 6.70 3.57 14.22
C GLU A 156 5.87 4.61 13.44
N LEU A 157 5.21 4.20 12.34
CA LEU A 157 4.28 5.03 11.56
C LEU A 157 2.83 4.96 12.07
N ASN A 158 2.60 4.38 13.25
CA ASN A 158 1.28 4.07 13.80
C ASN A 158 0.45 3.13 12.89
N LEU A 159 1.10 2.27 12.13
CA LEU A 159 0.45 1.26 11.29
C LEU A 159 0.57 -0.10 11.95
N ASN A 160 -0.56 -0.71 12.33
CA ASN A 160 -0.54 -1.99 13.01
C ASN A 160 -0.77 -3.12 12.01
N PHE A 161 0.26 -3.95 11.83
CA PHE A 161 0.23 -5.14 11.00
C PHE A 161 0.54 -6.40 11.82
N TYR A 162 0.10 -7.56 11.34
CA TYR A 162 0.37 -8.85 11.95
C TYR A 162 0.63 -9.92 10.89
N LYS A 163 1.39 -10.95 11.27
CA LYS A 163 1.75 -12.08 10.40
C LYS A 163 0.55 -13.01 10.22
N VAL A 164 0.30 -13.41 8.98
CA VAL A 164 -0.69 -14.43 8.62
C VAL A 164 -0.01 -15.47 7.75
N LYS A 165 -0.08 -16.75 8.16
CA LYS A 165 0.45 -17.86 7.36
C LYS A 165 -0.20 -17.86 5.97
N TYR A 166 0.60 -17.95 4.94
CA TYR A 166 0.13 -17.93 3.56
C TYR A 166 0.31 -19.30 2.91
N LYS A 167 -0.70 -19.71 2.15
CA LYS A 167 -0.66 -20.92 1.33
C LYS A 167 -0.59 -20.51 -0.14
N SER A 168 0.32 -21.12 -0.88
CA SER A 168 0.45 -20.89 -2.31
C SER A 168 -0.86 -21.24 -3.01
N GLY A 169 -1.39 -20.32 -3.81
CA GLY A 169 -2.56 -20.59 -4.65
C GLY A 169 -2.31 -21.66 -5.72
N PHE A 170 -1.03 -21.96 -6.03
CA PHE A 170 -0.66 -22.96 -7.03
C PHE A 170 -0.52 -24.36 -6.46
N THR A 171 0.05 -24.49 -5.26
CA THR A 171 0.37 -25.80 -4.66
C THR A 171 -0.44 -26.13 -3.41
N GLY A 172 -1.15 -25.15 -2.84
CA GLY A 172 -1.83 -25.27 -1.55
C GLY A 172 -0.91 -25.39 -0.34
N LYS A 173 0.41 -25.47 -0.54
CA LYS A 173 1.41 -25.61 0.52
C LYS A 173 1.67 -24.28 1.21
N GLU A 174 1.99 -24.34 2.51
CA GLU A 174 2.49 -23.18 3.24
C GLU A 174 3.75 -22.65 2.55
N CYS A 175 3.80 -21.35 2.28
CA CYS A 175 4.90 -20.75 1.53
C CYS A 175 5.42 -19.46 2.19
N GLY A 176 5.28 -19.34 3.51
CA GLY A 176 5.71 -18.19 4.30
C GLY A 176 4.54 -17.43 4.92
N TYR A 177 4.74 -16.14 5.16
CA TYR A 177 3.76 -15.26 5.78
C TYR A 177 3.45 -14.06 4.88
N CYS A 178 2.26 -13.51 5.05
CA CYS A 178 1.90 -12.17 4.58
C CYS A 178 1.62 -11.27 5.79
N LEU A 179 1.79 -9.96 5.62
CA LEU A 179 1.41 -8.98 6.64
C LEU A 179 0.01 -8.47 6.36
N TYR A 180 -0.86 -8.52 7.37
CA TYR A 180 -2.23 -8.02 7.32
C TYR A 180 -2.39 -6.82 8.24
N SER A 181 -3.03 -5.74 7.76
CA SER A 181 -3.34 -4.60 8.60
C SER A 181 -4.45 -4.93 9.59
N LYS A 182 -4.33 -4.42 10.82
CA LYS A 182 -5.44 -4.40 11.77
C LYS A 182 -6.50 -3.39 11.30
N THR A 183 -7.73 -3.83 11.10
CA THR A 183 -8.76 -2.97 10.50
C THR A 183 -9.56 -2.18 11.54
N GLN A 184 -9.62 -2.65 12.79
CA GLN A 184 -10.44 -2.02 13.84
C GLN A 184 -9.82 -0.77 14.48
N ASP A 185 -8.55 -0.45 14.20
CA ASP A 185 -7.83 0.65 14.84
C ASP A 185 -7.56 1.84 13.92
N GLY A 186 -8.15 1.84 12.72
CA GLY A 186 -7.93 2.89 11.71
C GLY A 186 -6.62 2.78 10.93
N THR A 187 -5.86 1.68 11.03
CA THR A 187 -4.64 1.48 10.23
C THR A 187 -4.87 1.65 8.72
N PRO A 188 -5.95 1.12 8.10
CA PRO A 188 -6.20 1.35 6.68
C PRO A 188 -6.29 2.84 6.30
N PHE A 189 -6.97 3.65 7.12
CA PHE A 189 -7.05 5.09 6.90
C PHE A 189 -5.66 5.74 6.97
N ARG A 190 -4.88 5.44 8.01
CA ARG A 190 -3.53 6.01 8.19
C ARG A 190 -2.57 5.59 7.07
N PHE A 191 -2.67 4.35 6.62
CA PHE A 191 -1.85 3.84 5.52
C PHE A 191 -2.08 4.65 4.23
N PHE A 192 -3.34 4.76 3.80
CA PHE A 192 -3.65 5.51 2.59
C PHE A 192 -3.51 7.03 2.77
N LYS A 193 -3.59 7.54 4.01
CA LYS A 193 -3.19 8.92 4.29
C LYS A 193 -1.71 9.17 3.96
N LEU A 194 -0.83 8.20 4.21
CA LEU A 194 0.59 8.32 3.88
C LEU A 194 0.85 8.21 2.38
N ILE A 195 0.23 7.24 1.70
CA ILE A 195 0.55 6.96 0.28
C ILE A 195 -0.37 7.67 -0.73
N GLY A 196 -1.37 8.40 -0.25
CA GLY A 196 -2.42 9.04 -1.04
C GLY A 196 -3.75 8.29 -1.00
N PHE A 197 -4.85 9.02 -0.80
CA PHE A 197 -6.21 8.45 -0.79
C PHE A 197 -6.71 8.05 -2.19
N GLU A 198 -6.05 8.53 -3.24
CA GLU A 198 -6.32 8.13 -4.61
C GLU A 198 -5.08 7.45 -5.19
N CYS A 199 -5.31 6.47 -6.07
CA CYS A 199 -4.26 5.90 -6.89
C CYS A 199 -3.66 7.00 -7.79
N PRO A 200 -2.32 7.06 -7.97
CA PRO A 200 -1.70 8.04 -8.84
C PRO A 200 -2.33 8.02 -10.24
N LYS A 201 -2.73 9.20 -10.72
CA LYS A 201 -3.59 9.35 -11.91
C LYS A 201 -2.94 8.76 -13.15
N GLU A 202 -1.62 8.82 -13.21
CA GLU A 202 -0.75 8.32 -14.28
C GLU A 202 -0.86 6.81 -14.44
N ILE A 203 -1.02 6.07 -13.33
CA ILE A 203 -0.94 4.59 -13.34
C ILE A 203 -2.28 3.91 -13.08
N ARG A 204 -3.33 4.66 -12.71
CA ARG A 204 -4.62 4.10 -12.24
C ARG A 204 -5.26 3.07 -13.20
N ASN A 205 -5.01 3.21 -14.50
CA ASN A 205 -5.56 2.36 -15.57
C ASN A 205 -4.57 1.30 -16.08
N TYR A 206 -3.37 1.20 -15.49
CA TYR A 206 -2.42 0.12 -15.80
C TYR A 206 -2.84 -1.15 -15.07
N ILE A 207 -2.52 -2.31 -15.67
CA ILE A 207 -2.92 -3.62 -15.15
C ILE A 207 -1.96 -4.11 -14.07
N THR A 208 -2.49 -4.70 -13.02
CA THR A 208 -1.71 -5.42 -12.00
C THR A 208 -1.62 -6.91 -12.32
N GLY A 209 -2.56 -7.42 -13.13
CA GLY A 209 -2.54 -8.77 -13.67
C GLY A 209 -3.93 -9.38 -13.84
N ASN A 210 -3.94 -10.63 -14.29
CA ASN A 210 -5.11 -11.50 -14.39
C ASN A 210 -4.78 -12.85 -13.73
N LYS A 211 -5.68 -13.38 -12.88
CA LYS A 211 -5.47 -14.67 -12.20
C LYS A 211 -5.96 -15.84 -13.06
N GLY A 212 -5.35 -16.03 -14.23
CA GLY A 212 -5.63 -17.15 -15.15
C GLY A 212 -6.52 -16.80 -16.36
N PRO A 213 -6.74 -17.76 -17.27
CA PRO A 213 -7.58 -17.56 -18.47
C PRO A 213 -9.01 -17.19 -18.08
N GLY A 214 -9.57 -16.14 -18.71
CA GLY A 214 -10.92 -15.64 -18.41
C GLY A 214 -11.08 -14.90 -17.07
N ALA A 215 -10.01 -14.78 -16.27
CA ALA A 215 -10.06 -14.04 -15.02
C ALA A 215 -10.21 -12.54 -15.28
N LYS A 216 -10.95 -11.87 -14.38
CA LYS A 216 -11.10 -10.42 -14.38
C LYS A 216 -9.73 -9.74 -14.37
N ILE A 217 -9.54 -8.79 -15.29
CA ILE A 217 -8.36 -7.93 -15.30
C ILE A 217 -8.44 -7.00 -14.10
N HIS A 218 -7.35 -6.95 -13.34
CA HIS A 218 -7.20 -6.03 -12.22
C HIS A 218 -6.31 -4.86 -12.62
N TYR A 219 -6.67 -3.68 -12.16
CA TYR A 219 -5.97 -2.42 -12.39
C TYR A 219 -5.37 -1.87 -11.11
N PHE A 220 -4.43 -0.93 -11.21
CA PHE A 220 -3.86 -0.29 -10.02
C PHE A 220 -4.92 0.47 -9.20
N ARG A 221 -5.90 1.12 -9.85
CA ARG A 221 -7.02 1.74 -9.12
C ARG A 221 -7.78 0.77 -8.23
N ASP A 222 -7.83 -0.51 -8.59
CA ASP A 222 -8.52 -1.53 -7.81
C ASP A 222 -7.76 -1.86 -6.52
N LYS A 223 -6.50 -1.46 -6.37
CA LYS A 223 -5.75 -1.55 -5.11
C LYS A 223 -6.20 -0.47 -4.10
N TRP A 224 -6.90 0.58 -4.51
CA TRP A 224 -7.38 1.61 -3.58
C TRP A 224 -8.82 1.33 -3.13
N PRO A 225 -9.26 1.86 -1.97
CA PRO A 225 -10.65 1.75 -1.54
C PRO A 225 -11.60 2.49 -2.49
N ILE A 226 -12.76 1.90 -2.75
CA ILE A 226 -13.88 2.59 -3.41
C ILE A 226 -14.72 3.37 -2.41
N GLU A 227 -15.65 4.21 -2.87
CA GLU A 227 -16.48 5.08 -2.02
C GLU A 227 -17.10 4.33 -0.82
N ASP A 228 -17.75 3.20 -1.08
CA ASP A 228 -18.37 2.39 -0.03
C ASP A 228 -17.37 1.83 0.98
N GLU A 229 -16.15 1.53 0.54
CA GLU A 229 -15.06 1.07 1.40
C GLU A 229 -14.48 2.21 2.21
N TRP A 230 -14.40 3.41 1.64
CA TRP A 230 -14.02 4.60 2.39
C TRP A 230 -14.97 4.87 3.54
N ILE A 231 -16.29 4.80 3.29
CA ILE A 231 -17.29 4.99 4.34
C ILE A 231 -17.09 3.95 5.46
N ARG A 232 -16.81 2.68 5.12
CA ARG A 232 -16.48 1.65 6.12
C ARG A 232 -15.21 2.00 6.89
N ILE A 233 -14.15 2.39 6.19
CA ILE A 233 -12.86 2.74 6.78
C ILE A 233 -13.05 3.89 7.77
N VAL A 234 -13.66 5.01 7.34
CA VAL A 234 -13.83 6.20 8.19
C VAL A 234 -14.85 5.99 9.30
N SER A 235 -15.80 5.05 9.16
CA SER A 235 -16.77 4.74 10.21
C SER A 235 -16.12 4.34 11.54
N ASN A 236 -14.90 3.81 11.50
CA ASN A 236 -14.13 3.38 12.67
C ASN A 236 -12.92 4.29 12.98
N VAL A 237 -12.90 5.52 12.47
CA VAL A 237 -11.78 6.45 12.66
C VAL A 237 -12.12 7.48 13.73
N ASN A 238 -11.21 7.64 14.71
CA ASN A 238 -11.29 8.70 15.70
C ASN A 238 -11.34 10.07 15.02
N GLY A 239 -12.27 10.94 15.46
CA GLY A 239 -12.43 12.29 14.92
C GLY A 239 -13.61 12.46 13.96
N ILE A 240 -14.20 11.38 13.42
CA ILE A 240 -15.38 11.48 12.54
C ILE A 240 -16.56 12.20 13.22
N GLY A 241 -16.76 11.95 14.52
CA GLY A 241 -17.79 12.61 15.32
C GLY A 241 -17.62 14.13 15.38
N LYS A 242 -16.38 14.62 15.45
CA LYS A 242 -16.06 16.06 15.45
C LYS A 242 -16.44 16.70 14.12
N ILE A 243 -16.08 16.07 13.00
CA ILE A 243 -16.42 16.55 11.64
C ILE A 243 -17.94 16.60 11.45
N ILE A 244 -18.64 15.54 11.86
CA ILE A 244 -20.11 15.48 11.82
C ILE A 244 -20.72 16.63 12.64
N LYS A 245 -20.24 16.86 13.86
CA LYS A 245 -20.69 17.96 14.73
C LYS A 245 -20.49 19.32 14.08
N GLU A 246 -19.28 19.58 13.59
CA GLU A 246 -18.92 20.87 12.97
C GLU A 246 -19.77 21.14 11.73
N ARG A 247 -19.93 20.15 10.85
CA ARG A 247 -20.77 20.29 9.66
C ARG A 247 -22.23 20.50 10.02
N ARG A 248 -22.75 19.76 11.01
CA ARG A 248 -24.13 19.92 11.49
C ARG A 248 -24.38 21.34 12.01
N LEU A 249 -23.47 21.87 12.84
CA LEU A 249 -23.59 23.23 13.37
C LEU A 249 -23.55 24.29 12.27
N LYS A 250 -22.68 24.13 11.26
CA LYS A 250 -22.64 25.04 10.08
C LYS A 250 -23.93 25.07 9.28
N LEU A 251 -24.73 23.99 9.33
CA LEU A 251 -26.02 23.88 8.65
C LEU A 251 -27.20 24.28 9.56
N ASN A 252 -26.95 24.68 10.81
CA ASN A 252 -27.98 24.97 11.82
C ASN A 252 -28.96 23.81 12.05
N ILE A 253 -28.52 22.57 11.87
CA ILE A 253 -29.34 21.37 12.09
C ILE A 253 -29.18 20.91 13.56
N SER A 254 -30.27 20.66 14.26
CA SER A 254 -30.24 20.09 15.62
C SER A 254 -29.90 18.59 15.61
N ARG A 255 -29.45 18.06 16.75
CA ARG A 255 -29.23 16.61 16.88
C ARG A 255 -30.54 15.81 16.71
N ASN A 256 -31.64 16.36 17.22
CA ASN A 256 -32.96 15.73 17.18
C ASN A 256 -33.44 15.59 15.74
N GLU A 257 -33.32 16.63 14.91
CA GLU A 257 -33.68 16.54 13.49
C GLU A 257 -32.92 15.44 12.74
N ILE A 258 -31.65 15.21 13.06
CA ILE A 258 -30.90 14.08 12.48
C ILE A 258 -31.41 12.75 13.05
N ASN A 259 -31.57 12.64 14.38
CA ASN A 259 -32.05 11.43 15.03
C ASN A 259 -33.43 10.99 14.48
N ASP A 260 -34.34 11.94 14.27
CA ASP A 260 -35.68 11.72 13.72
C ASP A 260 -35.59 11.15 12.29
N LYS A 261 -34.79 11.79 11.42
CA LYS A 261 -34.52 11.30 10.05
C LYS A 261 -33.82 9.94 10.03
N LEU A 262 -33.07 9.61 11.08
CA LEU A 262 -32.39 8.31 11.21
C LEU A 262 -33.29 7.23 11.83
N GLY A 263 -34.41 7.57 12.45
CA GLY A 263 -35.19 6.65 13.29
C GLY A 263 -34.36 6.09 14.43
N THR A 264 -33.65 6.95 15.18
CA THR A 264 -32.80 6.57 16.32
C THR A 264 -33.13 7.40 17.55
N GLY A 265 -32.86 6.89 18.75
CA GLY A 265 -33.11 7.63 19.99
C GLY A 265 -32.29 8.92 20.12
N ASN A 266 -32.79 9.87 20.93
CA ASN A 266 -32.26 11.23 21.08
C ASN A 266 -30.76 11.32 21.44
N ASP A 267 -30.22 10.26 22.04
CA ASP A 267 -28.83 10.19 22.49
C ASP A 267 -27.84 9.70 21.41
N TYR A 268 -28.32 9.18 20.28
CA TYR A 268 -27.49 8.50 19.28
C TYR A 268 -26.46 9.45 18.65
N MET A 269 -26.91 10.57 18.09
CA MET A 269 -26.00 11.58 17.53
C MET A 269 -25.06 12.18 18.57
N ARG A 270 -25.53 12.38 19.80
CA ARG A 270 -24.69 12.86 20.90
C ARG A 270 -23.48 11.92 21.10
N LYS A 271 -23.74 10.61 21.23
CA LYS A 271 -22.69 9.59 21.40
C LYS A 271 -21.70 9.55 20.23
N ILE A 272 -22.17 9.74 18.99
CA ILE A 272 -21.28 9.81 17.83
C ILE A 272 -20.39 11.06 17.90
N GLU A 273 -20.97 12.23 18.12
CA GLU A 273 -20.22 13.49 18.14
C GLU A 273 -19.15 13.55 19.21
N TYR A 274 -19.39 12.92 20.37
CA TYR A 274 -18.42 12.82 21.45
C TYR A 274 -17.44 11.64 21.30
N GLY A 275 -17.52 10.86 20.21
CA GLY A 275 -16.64 9.71 19.98
C GLY A 275 -16.90 8.52 20.92
N VAL A 276 -18.02 8.53 21.66
CA VAL A 276 -18.44 7.42 22.53
C VAL A 276 -18.89 6.21 21.69
N ARG A 277 -19.39 6.46 20.47
CA ARG A 277 -19.88 5.42 19.58
C ARG A 277 -19.51 5.70 18.13
N PHE A 278 -18.99 4.69 17.44
CA PHE A 278 -18.85 4.72 15.98
C PHE A 278 -20.20 4.45 15.28
N PRO A 279 -20.58 5.23 14.27
CA PRO A 279 -21.78 4.98 13.50
C PRO A 279 -21.61 3.70 12.66
N ARG A 280 -22.66 2.86 12.59
CA ARG A 280 -22.70 1.79 11.59
C ARG A 280 -22.67 2.40 10.19
N VAL A 281 -22.06 1.69 9.23
CA VAL A 281 -21.88 2.14 7.83
C VAL A 281 -23.17 2.69 7.22
N GLU A 282 -24.28 1.99 7.35
CA GLU A 282 -25.59 2.42 6.82
C GLU A 282 -26.10 3.71 7.47
N LYS A 283 -25.91 3.86 8.78
CA LYS A 283 -26.29 5.08 9.50
C LYS A 283 -25.35 6.22 9.15
N LEU A 284 -24.06 5.95 8.96
CA LEU A 284 -23.10 6.95 8.51
C LEU A 284 -23.46 7.46 7.11
N LYS A 285 -23.79 6.58 6.16
CA LYS A 285 -24.30 6.97 4.83
C LYS A 285 -25.49 7.95 4.94
N LYS A 286 -26.45 7.65 5.81
CA LYS A 286 -27.61 8.53 6.03
C LYS A 286 -27.22 9.86 6.66
N ILE A 287 -26.34 9.86 7.66
CA ILE A 287 -25.81 11.09 8.28
C ILE A 287 -25.12 11.95 7.23
N MET A 288 -24.24 11.37 6.42
CA MET A 288 -23.51 12.05 5.35
C MET A 288 -24.47 12.68 4.34
N LYS A 289 -25.51 11.95 3.94
CA LYS A 289 -26.57 12.47 3.06
C LYS A 289 -27.32 13.65 3.68
N ILE A 290 -27.71 13.58 4.96
CA ILE A 290 -28.41 14.67 5.66
C ILE A 290 -27.53 15.93 5.74
N LEU A 291 -26.22 15.74 5.93
CA LEU A 291 -25.24 16.81 6.08
C LEU A 291 -24.65 17.29 4.73
N SER A 292 -25.10 16.72 3.62
CA SER A 292 -24.59 16.97 2.27
C SER A 292 -23.05 16.93 2.22
N ILE A 293 -22.48 15.83 2.71
CA ILE A 293 -21.04 15.53 2.66
C ILE A 293 -20.82 14.12 2.10
N ASP A 294 -19.64 13.88 1.54
CA ASP A 294 -19.20 12.59 0.99
C ASP A 294 -17.95 12.07 1.72
N SER A 295 -17.44 10.90 1.33
CA SER A 295 -16.27 10.32 1.99
C SER A 295 -15.05 11.22 1.83
N LYS A 296 -14.90 11.84 0.66
CA LYS A 296 -13.81 12.78 0.36
C LYS A 296 -13.78 13.97 1.31
N TYR A 297 -14.92 14.61 1.56
CA TYR A 297 -15.04 15.68 2.55
C TYR A 297 -14.55 15.22 3.93
N VAL A 298 -14.95 14.02 4.36
CA VAL A 298 -14.51 13.47 5.64
C VAL A 298 -13.00 13.25 5.65
N LEU A 299 -12.43 12.66 4.60
CA LEU A 299 -11.00 12.41 4.48
C LEU A 299 -10.19 13.72 4.56
N GLU A 300 -10.62 14.77 3.84
CA GLU A 300 -9.96 16.09 3.81
C GLU A 300 -10.03 16.85 5.15
N ASN A 301 -11.01 16.53 6.00
CA ASN A 301 -11.19 17.16 7.31
C ASN A 301 -10.70 16.27 8.47
N LEU A 302 -10.36 15.00 8.22
CA LEU A 302 -9.68 14.11 9.18
C LEU A 302 -8.16 14.35 9.22
N ILE A 303 -7.60 15.03 8.21
CA ILE A 303 -6.19 15.41 8.18
C ILE A 303 -6.01 16.64 9.09
N PRO A 304 -5.19 16.58 10.17
CA PRO A 304 -4.81 17.76 10.92
C PRO A 304 -4.16 18.79 9.98
N GLU A 305 -4.40 20.08 10.19
CA GLU A 305 -3.89 21.17 9.33
C GLU A 305 -2.37 21.09 9.08
N ASN A 306 -1.62 20.52 10.01
CA ASN A 306 -0.16 20.35 9.94
C ASN A 306 0.31 19.34 8.87
N PHE A 307 -0.61 18.72 8.12
CA PHE A 307 -0.34 17.76 7.05
C PHE A 307 -0.98 18.17 5.70
N LYS A 308 -1.54 19.39 5.60
CA LYS A 308 -2.08 19.93 4.36
C LYS A 308 -1.05 20.73 3.58
#